data_AF-A0A2H0P6X5-F1
#
_entry.id   AF-A0A2H0P6X5-F1
#
_cell.length_a   1.000
_cell.length_b   1.000
_cell.length_c   1.000
_cell.angle_alpha   90.00
_cell.angle_beta   90.00
_cell.angle_gamma   90.00
#
_symmetry.space_group_name_H-M   'P 1'
#
loop_
_entity.id
_entity.type
_entity.pdbx_description
1 polymer ?
#
loop_
_entity_poly.entity_id
_entity_poly.type
_entity_poly.pdbx_seq_one_letter_code
_entity_poly.pdbx_strand_id
1 'polypeptide(L)'
;MKGSTKHEAGNRKSMWYALLASCFLFLVSLLICSCGSTDFQGENYGDIMASPKGLELTPHEHKQGWGKSDCSICHNMSFIHLVDRSGTGIDMAVVRGQVATEGLSSCLDCHITNGIDGPTCASCHANGVDEGDGD
;
A
#
# COMPACT_ATOMS: atom_id res chain seq x y z
N MET A 1 67.53 33.67 -19.47
CA MET A 1 66.54 33.30 -18.43
C MET A 1 65.13 33.37 -19.01
N LYS A 2 64.54 32.24 -19.43
CA LYS A 2 63.08 32.04 -19.54
C LYS A 2 62.84 30.64 -20.10
N GLY A 3 62.29 29.76 -19.27
CA GLY A 3 61.89 28.43 -19.69
C GLY A 3 61.53 27.60 -18.47
N SER A 4 60.26 27.61 -18.09
CA SER A 4 59.54 26.47 -17.47
C SER A 4 58.23 26.98 -16.82
N THR A 5 57.18 27.19 -17.62
CA THR A 5 55.82 27.43 -17.07
C THR A 5 54.71 26.69 -17.83
N LYS A 6 55.01 26.08 -18.98
CA LYS A 6 54.00 25.38 -19.81
C LYS A 6 53.66 23.96 -19.31
N HIS A 7 54.56 23.27 -18.61
CA HIS A 7 54.31 21.90 -18.13
C HIS A 7 53.38 21.82 -16.91
N GLU A 8 53.35 22.84 -16.04
CA GLU A 8 52.51 22.83 -14.82
C GLU A 8 51.03 23.18 -15.05
N ALA A 9 50.69 23.79 -16.19
CA ALA A 9 49.31 24.21 -16.49
C ALA A 9 48.45 23.05 -17.04
N GLY A 10 49.04 22.11 -17.78
CA GLY A 10 48.34 20.92 -18.28
C GLY A 10 48.00 19.92 -17.17
N ASN A 11 48.90 19.78 -16.19
CA ASN A 11 48.75 18.81 -15.11
C ASN A 11 47.61 19.17 -14.14
N ARG A 12 47.40 20.47 -13.88
CA ARG A 12 46.29 20.93 -13.01
C ARG A 12 44.92 20.66 -13.61
N LYS A 13 44.73 20.90 -14.92
CA LYS A 13 43.44 20.63 -15.59
C LYS A 13 43.15 19.13 -15.65
N SER A 14 44.16 18.31 -15.95
CA SER A 14 44.06 16.85 -15.94
C SER A 14 43.67 16.30 -14.55
N MET A 15 44.23 16.88 -13.48
CA MET A 15 43.88 16.53 -12.10
C MET A 15 42.42 16.86 -11.74
N TRP A 16 41.91 18.02 -12.18
CA TRP A 16 40.49 18.38 -11.98
C TRP A 16 39.54 17.44 -12.73
N TYR A 17 39.86 17.06 -13.97
CA TYR A 17 39.04 16.09 -14.72
C TYR A 17 39.04 14.71 -14.07
N ALA A 18 40.18 14.24 -13.55
CA ALA A 18 40.27 12.97 -12.84
C ALA A 18 39.45 12.95 -11.54
N LEU A 19 39.45 14.07 -10.80
CA LEU A 19 38.63 14.25 -9.58
C LEU A 19 37.14 14.28 -9.91
N LEU A 20 36.73 15.03 -10.94
CA LEU A 20 35.33 15.10 -11.37
C LEU A 20 34.82 13.75 -11.88
N ALA A 21 35.64 13.02 -12.65
CA ALA A 21 35.30 11.68 -13.12
C ALA A 21 35.15 10.69 -11.95
N SER A 22 36.06 10.73 -10.97
CA SER A 22 35.97 9.88 -9.77
C SER A 22 34.74 10.20 -8.93
N CYS A 23 34.41 11.49 -8.77
CA CYS A 23 33.24 11.92 -8.01
C CYS A 23 31.93 11.53 -8.71
N PHE A 24 31.89 11.64 -10.04
CA PHE A 24 30.76 11.18 -10.85
C PHE A 24 30.56 9.66 -10.75
N LEU A 25 31.64 8.87 -10.87
CA LEU A 25 31.58 7.42 -10.71
C LEU A 25 31.14 7.00 -9.31
N PHE A 26 31.58 7.73 -8.28
CA PHE A 26 31.14 7.49 -6.90
C PHE A 26 29.64 7.78 -6.72
N LEU A 27 29.13 8.89 -7.25
CA LEU A 27 27.71 9.22 -7.22
C LEU A 27 26.85 8.20 -7.98
N VAL A 28 27.31 7.74 -9.14
CA VAL A 28 26.65 6.66 -9.90
C VAL A 28 26.64 5.35 -9.10
N SER A 29 27.71 5.06 -8.37
CA SER A 29 27.82 3.88 -7.49
C SER A 29 26.86 3.95 -6.29
N LEU A 30 26.62 5.14 -5.74
CA LEU A 30 25.63 5.34 -4.68
C LEU A 30 24.19 5.19 -5.21
N LEU A 31 23.93 5.60 -6.45
CA LEU A 31 22.62 5.46 -7.09
C LEU A 31 22.25 3.98 -7.34
N ILE A 32 23.21 3.13 -7.71
CA ILE A 32 22.96 1.68 -7.91
C ILE A 32 22.80 0.92 -6.60
N CYS A 33 23.46 1.33 -5.51
CA CYS A 33 23.32 0.71 -4.20
C CYS A 33 22.01 1.07 -3.48
N SER A 34 21.23 2.03 -4.01
CA SER A 34 19.91 2.38 -3.47
C SER A 34 18.79 1.46 -3.98
N CYS A 35 19.08 0.49 -4.86
CA CYS A 35 18.09 -0.39 -5.43
C CYS A 35 17.87 -1.62 -4.54
N GLY A 36 16.81 -1.58 -3.73
CA GLY A 36 16.15 -2.78 -3.22
C GLY A 36 16.22 -2.97 -1.71
N SER A 37 15.19 -2.51 -1.01
CA SER A 37 14.82 -3.12 0.26
C SER A 37 14.20 -4.50 -0.04
N THR A 38 14.77 -5.56 0.50
CA THR A 38 14.35 -6.95 0.22
C THR A 38 13.02 -7.35 0.90
N ASP A 39 12.49 -6.52 1.79
CA ASP A 39 11.25 -6.77 2.55
C ASP A 39 10.12 -5.83 2.14
N PHE A 40 9.72 -5.87 0.86
CA PHE A 40 8.49 -5.20 0.47
C PHE A 40 7.27 -6.05 0.91
N GLN A 41 6.69 -5.68 2.05
CA GLN A 41 5.50 -6.35 2.59
C GLN A 41 4.18 -5.61 2.28
N GLY A 42 4.24 -4.53 1.50
CA GLY A 42 3.06 -3.73 1.15
C GLY A 42 2.54 -2.88 2.31
N GLU A 43 1.28 -2.46 2.19
CA GLU A 43 0.58 -1.69 3.20
C GLU A 43 0.43 -2.53 4.49
N ASN A 44 0.61 -1.88 5.64
CA ASN A 44 0.60 -2.54 6.94
C ASN A 44 -0.32 -1.80 7.93
N TYR A 45 -1.42 -2.46 8.29
CA TYR A 45 -2.39 -2.00 9.27
C TYR A 45 -2.41 -2.89 10.53
N GLY A 46 -1.40 -3.75 10.69
CA GLY A 46 -1.33 -4.73 11.77
C GLY A 46 -2.26 -5.93 11.57
N ASP A 47 -2.66 -6.53 12.69
CA ASP A 47 -3.66 -7.60 12.73
C ASP A 47 -5.06 -6.99 12.64
N ILE A 48 -5.72 -7.14 11.48
CA ILE A 48 -7.06 -6.61 11.25
C ILE A 48 -8.14 -7.39 12.03
N MET A 49 -7.87 -8.62 12.46
CA MET A 49 -8.78 -9.38 13.32
C MET A 49 -8.81 -8.84 14.75
N ALA A 50 -7.83 -8.02 15.13
CA ALA A 50 -7.84 -7.31 16.41
C ALA A 50 -8.78 -6.09 16.41
N SER A 51 -9.38 -5.74 15.26
CA SER A 51 -10.42 -4.73 15.20
C SER A 51 -11.66 -5.18 16.01
N PRO A 52 -12.43 -4.25 16.62
CA PRO A 52 -13.66 -4.60 17.34
C PRO A 52 -14.69 -5.38 16.51
N LYS A 53 -14.58 -5.33 15.19
CA LYS A 53 -15.52 -5.92 14.23
C LYS A 53 -14.85 -6.93 13.28
N GLY A 54 -13.60 -7.29 13.53
CA GLY A 54 -12.81 -8.18 12.67
C GLY A 54 -12.69 -7.64 11.25
N LEU A 55 -13.13 -8.43 10.26
CA LEU A 55 -13.08 -8.09 8.84
C LEU A 55 -14.14 -7.07 8.40
N GLU A 56 -15.20 -6.89 9.19
CA GLU A 56 -16.23 -5.90 8.91
C GLU A 56 -15.62 -4.50 9.08
N LEU A 57 -15.58 -3.74 7.99
CA LEU A 57 -15.12 -2.36 8.06
C LEU A 57 -16.07 -1.55 8.93
N THR A 58 -15.56 -0.59 9.69
CA THR A 58 -16.40 0.32 10.48
C THR A 58 -16.22 1.78 10.05
N PRO A 59 -17.22 2.66 10.29
CA PRO A 59 -17.06 4.09 10.05
C PRO A 59 -15.93 4.71 10.88
N HIS A 60 -15.62 4.11 12.04
CA HIS A 60 -14.56 4.59 12.91
C HIS A 60 -13.16 4.34 12.31
N GLU A 61 -12.96 3.18 11.70
CA GLU A 61 -11.69 2.79 11.06
C GLU A 61 -11.55 3.37 9.66
N HIS A 62 -12.64 3.45 8.90
CA HIS A 62 -12.66 3.87 7.50
C HIS A 62 -13.29 5.26 7.31
N LYS A 63 -13.01 6.23 8.18
CA LYS A 63 -13.68 7.56 8.19
C LYS A 63 -13.84 8.24 6.84
N GLN A 64 -12.83 8.11 5.97
CA GLN A 64 -12.80 8.77 4.65
C GLN A 64 -13.36 7.87 3.54
N GLY A 65 -13.20 6.55 3.67
CA GLY A 65 -13.61 5.55 2.68
C GLY A 65 -14.95 4.87 2.99
N TRP A 66 -15.56 5.16 4.13
CA TRP A 66 -16.82 4.57 4.55
C TRP A 66 -17.94 4.93 3.56
N GLY A 67 -18.72 3.93 3.16
CA GLY A 67 -19.79 4.06 2.17
C GLY A 67 -19.30 4.33 0.75
N LYS A 68 -18.01 4.11 0.45
CA LYS A 68 -17.45 4.22 -0.90
C LYS A 68 -17.26 2.85 -1.51
N SER A 69 -17.73 2.66 -2.75
CA SER A 69 -17.54 1.44 -3.52
C SER A 69 -16.15 1.31 -4.15
N ASP A 70 -15.42 2.42 -4.29
CA ASP A 70 -14.09 2.43 -4.86
C ASP A 70 -13.01 2.47 -3.76
N CYS A 71 -12.50 1.28 -3.42
CA CYS A 71 -11.43 1.10 -2.43
C CYS A 71 -10.07 1.62 -2.94
N SER A 72 -9.89 1.73 -4.27
CA SER A 72 -8.61 2.09 -4.90
C SER A 72 -8.26 3.58 -4.74
N ILE A 73 -9.22 4.39 -4.31
CA ILE A 73 -9.01 5.81 -3.98
C ILE A 73 -8.02 5.95 -2.81
N CYS A 74 -8.03 5.02 -1.87
CA CYS A 74 -7.18 5.08 -0.67
C CYS A 74 -6.12 3.97 -0.63
N HIS A 75 -6.40 2.80 -1.21
CA HIS A 75 -5.52 1.64 -1.16
C HIS A 75 -4.86 1.37 -2.50
N ASN A 76 -3.57 1.08 -2.48
CA ASN A 76 -2.90 0.55 -3.66
C ASN A 76 -3.18 -0.95 -3.76
N MET A 77 -3.97 -1.34 -4.75
CA MET A 77 -4.36 -2.74 -4.98
C MET A 77 -3.18 -3.70 -5.17
N SER A 78 -2.02 -3.18 -5.59
CA SER A 78 -0.81 -4.00 -5.73
C SER A 78 -0.11 -4.28 -4.40
N PHE A 79 -0.42 -3.52 -3.35
CA PHE A 79 0.30 -3.50 -2.08
C PHE A 79 -0.54 -3.94 -0.88
N ILE A 80 -1.83 -4.19 -1.06
CA ILE A 80 -2.68 -4.84 -0.06
C ILE A 80 -2.64 -6.37 -0.20
N HIS A 81 -2.98 -7.09 0.87
CA HIS A 81 -3.02 -8.57 0.89
C HIS A 81 -1.71 -9.20 0.37
N LEU A 82 -0.55 -8.68 0.80
CA LEU A 82 0.74 -9.31 0.50
C LEU A 82 1.16 -10.32 1.57
N VAL A 83 0.74 -10.10 2.82
CA VAL A 83 1.13 -10.89 3.99
C VAL A 83 -0.09 -11.12 4.88
N ASP A 84 -0.29 -12.36 5.34
CA ASP A 84 -1.28 -12.68 6.37
C ASP A 84 -0.78 -12.23 7.75
N ARG A 85 -1.16 -11.01 8.14
CA ARG A 85 -0.75 -10.41 9.41
C ARG A 85 -1.65 -10.80 10.58
N SER A 86 -2.80 -11.38 10.28
CA SER A 86 -3.79 -11.82 11.26
C SER A 86 -3.65 -13.29 11.64
N GLY A 87 -2.73 -14.02 11.00
CA GLY A 87 -2.51 -15.44 11.28
C GLY A 87 -3.74 -16.30 10.95
N THR A 88 -4.54 -15.87 9.96
CA THR A 88 -5.74 -16.57 9.52
C THR A 88 -5.42 -17.88 8.80
N GLY A 89 -4.20 -18.03 8.28
CA GLY A 89 -3.79 -19.15 7.43
C GLY A 89 -4.32 -19.06 6.01
N ILE A 90 -4.97 -17.96 5.64
CA ILE A 90 -5.49 -17.74 4.28
C ILE A 90 -4.31 -17.43 3.34
N ASP A 91 -4.30 -18.08 2.17
CA ASP A 91 -3.32 -17.77 1.13
C ASP A 91 -3.65 -16.42 0.48
N MET A 92 -2.85 -15.42 0.81
CA MET A 92 -2.96 -14.08 0.26
C MET A 92 -2.82 -14.03 -1.28
N ALA A 93 -2.16 -15.01 -1.91
CA ALA A 93 -2.12 -15.10 -3.37
C ALA A 93 -3.49 -15.42 -3.97
N VAL A 94 -4.30 -16.24 -3.29
CA VAL A 94 -5.68 -16.55 -3.70
C VAL A 94 -6.54 -15.30 -3.58
N VAL A 95 -6.45 -14.57 -2.47
CA VAL A 95 -7.19 -13.31 -2.26
C VAL A 95 -6.90 -12.29 -3.37
N ARG A 96 -5.62 -12.11 -3.72
CA ARG A 96 -5.23 -11.22 -4.84
C ARG A 96 -5.73 -11.74 -6.19
N GLY A 97 -5.71 -13.05 -6.39
CA GLY A 97 -6.24 -13.69 -7.59
C GLY A 97 -7.74 -13.45 -7.77
N GLN A 98 -8.49 -13.46 -6.66
CA GLN A 98 -9.92 -13.15 -6.66
C GLN A 98 -10.16 -11.71 -7.10
N VAL A 99 -9.51 -10.72 -6.48
CA VAL A 99 -9.64 -9.31 -6.87
C VAL A 99 -9.22 -9.06 -8.33
N ALA A 100 -8.17 -9.74 -8.80
CA ALA A 100 -7.73 -9.65 -10.20
C ALA A 100 -8.77 -10.21 -11.20
N THR A 101 -9.59 -11.18 -10.77
CA THR A 101 -10.56 -11.87 -11.62
C THR A 101 -11.95 -11.23 -11.53
N GLU A 102 -12.39 -10.89 -10.32
CA GLU A 102 -13.75 -10.47 -9.99
C GLU A 102 -13.86 -8.95 -9.78
N GLY A 103 -12.73 -8.25 -9.69
CA GLY A 103 -12.67 -6.80 -9.54
C GLY A 103 -13.02 -6.32 -8.13
N LEU A 104 -13.22 -5.00 -7.98
CA LEU A 104 -13.39 -4.35 -6.68
C LEU A 104 -14.64 -4.80 -5.89
N SER A 105 -15.64 -5.39 -6.56
CA SER A 105 -16.82 -5.92 -5.87
C SER A 105 -16.48 -7.09 -4.94
N SER A 106 -15.45 -7.88 -5.26
CA SER A 106 -15.07 -9.06 -4.46
C SER A 106 -14.50 -8.67 -3.08
N CYS A 107 -14.10 -7.42 -2.88
CA CYS A 107 -13.67 -6.91 -1.58
C CYS A 107 -14.77 -7.11 -0.52
N LEU A 108 -16.04 -6.94 -0.92
CA LEU A 108 -17.20 -7.00 -0.05
C LEU A 108 -17.58 -8.45 0.36
N ASP A 109 -17.01 -9.46 -0.28
CA ASP A 109 -17.22 -10.87 0.10
C ASP A 109 -16.64 -11.17 1.49
N CYS A 110 -15.55 -10.46 1.85
CA CYS A 110 -14.91 -10.57 3.17
C CYS A 110 -15.11 -9.32 4.02
N HIS A 111 -15.08 -8.13 3.41
CA HIS A 111 -15.21 -6.85 4.10
C HIS A 111 -16.66 -6.35 4.25
N ILE A 112 -17.62 -7.23 3.95
CA ILE A 112 -19.07 -7.01 4.10
C ILE A 112 -19.47 -5.76 3.32
N THR A 113 -20.27 -4.84 3.86
CA THR A 113 -20.95 -3.82 3.06
C THR A 113 -20.12 -2.55 2.89
N ASN A 114 -19.07 -2.33 3.69
CA ASN A 114 -18.42 -1.01 3.85
C ASN A 114 -19.44 0.13 4.10
N GLY A 115 -20.60 -0.17 4.70
CA GLY A 115 -21.70 0.78 4.85
C GLY A 115 -22.41 1.20 3.57
N ILE A 116 -22.09 0.58 2.42
CA ILE A 116 -22.76 0.80 1.13
C ILE A 116 -24.19 0.23 1.18
N ASP A 117 -24.36 -0.90 1.89
CA ASP A 117 -25.67 -1.42 2.27
C ASP A 117 -25.92 -1.15 3.77
N GLY A 118 -25.91 0.13 4.18
CA GLY A 118 -26.45 0.51 5.49
C GLY A 118 -27.81 -0.18 5.73
N PRO A 119 -28.22 -0.46 6.98
CA PRO A 119 -29.35 -1.33 7.26
C PRO A 119 -30.54 -0.88 6.40
N THR A 120 -30.89 -1.71 5.42
CA THR A 120 -32.14 -1.50 4.68
C THR A 120 -33.26 -1.50 5.72
N CYS A 121 -34.40 -0.87 5.46
CA CYS A 121 -35.55 -1.00 6.37
C CYS A 121 -35.82 -2.49 6.70
N ALA A 122 -35.59 -3.40 5.74
CA ALA A 122 -35.68 -4.85 5.97
C ALA A 122 -34.67 -5.41 6.99
N SER A 123 -33.50 -4.79 7.17
CA SER A 123 -32.46 -5.21 8.11
C SER A 123 -32.86 -4.99 9.59
N CYS A 124 -33.73 -4.02 9.88
CA CYS A 124 -34.34 -3.84 11.21
C CYS A 124 -35.61 -4.67 11.41
N HIS A 125 -36.34 -4.98 10.33
CA HIS A 125 -37.64 -5.67 10.38
C HIS A 125 -37.58 -7.20 10.13
N ALA A 126 -36.40 -7.77 9.83
CA ALA A 126 -36.24 -9.21 9.56
C ALA A 126 -36.21 -10.12 10.81
N ASN A 127 -36.23 -9.55 12.03
CA ASN A 127 -36.19 -10.31 13.30
C ASN A 127 -37.57 -10.47 13.98
N GLY A 128 -38.67 -10.48 13.22
CA GLY A 128 -39.93 -11.09 13.66
C GLY A 128 -40.40 -10.76 15.08
N VAL A 129 -40.46 -9.47 15.44
CA VAL A 129 -41.36 -9.03 16.52
C VAL A 129 -42.65 -8.59 15.87
N ASP A 130 -43.54 -9.56 15.67
CA ASP A 130 -44.97 -9.33 15.71
C ASP A 130 -45.31 -8.88 17.15
N GLU A 131 -45.11 -7.61 17.47
CA GLU A 131 -45.84 -6.98 18.57
C GLU A 131 -47.17 -6.53 17.98
N GLY A 132 -48.18 -7.34 18.30
CA GLY A 132 -49.46 -7.38 17.62
C GLY A 132 -50.29 -6.11 17.69
N ASP A 133 -51.25 -6.10 16.78
CA ASP A 133 -52.49 -5.36 16.90
C ASP A 133 -53.10 -5.55 18.30
N GLY A 134 -53.33 -4.44 18.98
CA GLY A 134 -54.02 -4.36 20.26
C GLY A 134 -54.75 -3.03 20.36
N ASP A 135 -55.98 -3.05 19.82
CA ASP A 135 -57.12 -2.12 19.96
C ASP A 135 -57.00 -0.66 19.49
#